data_AF-A0A5J4REM1-F1
#
_entry.id   AF-A0A5J4REM1-F1
#
_cell.length_a   1.000
_cell.length_b   1.000
_cell.length_c   1.000
_cell.angle_alpha   90.00
_cell.angle_beta   90.00
_cell.angle_gamma   90.00
#
_symmetry.space_group_name_H-M   'P 1'
#
loop_
_entity.id
_entity.type
_entity.pdbx_description
1 polymer ?
#
loop_
_entity_poly.entity_id
_entity_poly.type
_entity_poly.pdbx_seq_one_letter_code
_entity_poly.pdbx_strand_id
1 'polypeptide(L)'
;MLFNDLRRHGKLAAQRHPMYEKNKFGKVLMYFMTAFWAGYFIVIGTGLAYALRDGFPGMEPYHILNQALLAVLMIDFLMRFPLQKTATQEVKPYLLLPVKKSRVLDFLLLRSGLSSFNVMWLFLFVPFAILTVTRFFGITGIITYSLGIYLLVVFNNYWYLLCRTLLNERIWWVTLPVAVYGILAALEFVPDNHPITTFTMKLGEAFIVGNILAFSGVLVFIALIWFVNKNIIKRLVYSEINKVEDTKIKHVSEYKFLERYDEIGEFLRLELKLLTRNKRCKT
;
A
#
# COMPACT_ATOMS: atom_id res chain seq x y z
N MET A 1 -6.79 -25.14 0.52
CA MET A 1 -6.45 -25.46 1.92
C MET A 1 -5.50 -24.41 2.50
N LEU A 2 -4.23 -24.34 2.08
CA LEU A 2 -3.22 -23.41 2.63
C LEU A 2 -3.63 -21.93 2.68
N PHE A 3 -4.29 -21.40 1.64
CA PHE A 3 -4.76 -20.00 1.62
C PHE A 3 -5.75 -19.70 2.76
N ASN A 4 -6.68 -20.62 3.01
CA ASN A 4 -7.67 -20.47 4.07
C ASN A 4 -7.02 -20.60 5.45
N ASP A 5 -6.02 -21.47 5.58
CA ASP A 5 -5.27 -21.65 6.83
C ASP A 5 -4.44 -20.40 7.17
N LEU A 6 -3.75 -19.80 6.18
CA LEU A 6 -3.03 -18.54 6.36
C LEU A 6 -3.98 -17.39 6.71
N ARG A 7 -5.15 -17.32 6.06
CA ARG A 7 -6.18 -16.32 6.38
C ARG A 7 -6.72 -16.51 7.81
N ARG A 8 -6.98 -17.75 8.23
CA ARG A 8 -7.41 -18.09 9.59
C ARG A 8 -6.33 -17.71 10.61
N HIS A 9 -5.07 -18.02 10.31
CA HIS A 9 -3.93 -17.67 11.15
C HIS A 9 -3.84 -16.15 11.37
N GLY A 10 -4.00 -15.35 10.32
CA GLY A 10 -4.05 -13.89 10.44
C GLY A 10 -5.20 -13.39 11.33
N LYS A 11 -6.38 -13.99 11.23
CA LYS A 11 -7.54 -13.66 12.10
C LYS A 11 -7.26 -14.03 13.56
N LEU A 12 -6.69 -15.20 13.82
CA LEU A 12 -6.34 -15.65 15.16
C LEU A 12 -5.22 -14.82 15.77
N ALA A 13 -4.22 -14.41 14.99
CA ALA A 13 -3.16 -13.52 15.44
C ALA A 13 -3.72 -12.17 15.92
N ALA A 14 -4.70 -11.62 15.20
CA ALA A 14 -5.39 -10.39 15.63
C ALA A 14 -6.17 -10.59 16.94
N GLN A 15 -6.81 -11.76 17.13
CA GLN A 15 -7.56 -12.09 18.35
C GLN A 15 -6.66 -12.30 19.58
N ARG A 16 -5.48 -12.90 19.39
CA ARG A 16 -4.50 -13.15 20.46
C ARG A 16 -3.74 -11.91 20.90
N HIS A 17 -3.85 -10.80 20.16
CA HIS A 17 -3.15 -9.57 20.52
C HIS A 17 -3.70 -9.05 21.85
N PRO A 18 -2.88 -8.73 22.86
CA PRO A 18 -3.33 -8.37 24.21
C PRO A 18 -4.22 -7.12 24.26
N MET A 19 -4.14 -6.26 23.24
CA MET A 19 -5.06 -5.12 23.06
C MET A 19 -6.42 -5.47 22.44
N TYR A 20 -6.67 -6.71 22.00
CA TYR A 20 -7.88 -7.07 21.28
C TYR A 20 -9.16 -6.90 22.11
N GLU A 21 -9.11 -7.25 23.40
CA GLU A 21 -10.22 -7.09 24.33
C GLU A 21 -10.34 -5.67 24.87
N LYS A 22 -9.21 -4.99 25.15
CA LYS A 22 -9.19 -3.59 25.60
C LYS A 22 -9.68 -2.62 24.53
N ASN A 23 -9.62 -2.98 23.25
CA ASN A 23 -9.93 -2.11 22.12
C ASN A 23 -11.35 -2.30 21.54
N LYS A 24 -12.35 -2.71 22.35
CA LYS A 24 -13.75 -2.80 21.87
C LYS A 24 -14.26 -1.46 21.32
N PHE A 25 -13.99 -0.37 22.02
CA PHE A 25 -14.31 0.99 21.57
C PHE A 25 -13.61 1.33 20.25
N GLY A 26 -12.30 1.08 20.13
CA GLY A 26 -11.58 1.37 18.89
C GLY A 26 -12.03 0.51 17.70
N LYS A 27 -12.55 -0.70 17.91
CA LYS A 27 -13.19 -1.48 16.83
C LYS A 27 -14.48 -0.81 16.35
N VAL A 28 -15.34 -0.41 17.27
CA VAL A 28 -16.59 0.31 16.94
C VAL A 28 -16.26 1.62 16.23
N LEU A 29 -15.30 2.38 16.74
CA LEU A 29 -14.83 3.62 16.14
C LEU A 29 -14.25 3.37 14.73
N MET A 30 -13.49 2.29 14.52
CA MET A 30 -12.94 1.94 13.20
C MET A 30 -14.04 1.61 12.19
N TYR A 31 -15.07 0.86 12.58
CA TYR A 31 -16.22 0.58 11.71
C TYR A 31 -16.99 1.86 11.39
N PHE A 32 -17.23 2.71 12.40
CA PHE A 32 -17.87 4.00 12.23
C PHE A 32 -17.07 4.90 11.27
N MET A 33 -15.74 5.01 11.45
CA MET A 33 -14.86 5.78 10.58
C MET A 33 -14.87 5.24 9.14
N THR A 34 -14.89 3.91 8.97
CA THR A 34 -14.98 3.30 7.64
C THR A 34 -16.30 3.64 6.96
N ALA A 35 -17.43 3.55 7.68
CA ALA A 35 -18.74 3.90 7.17
C ALA A 35 -18.86 5.41 6.87
N PHE A 36 -18.31 6.26 7.74
CA PHE A 36 -18.25 7.70 7.55
C PHE A 36 -17.50 8.07 6.27
N TRP A 37 -16.29 7.51 6.07
CA TRP A 37 -15.54 7.73 4.83
C TRP A 37 -16.30 7.21 3.62
N ALA A 38 -16.86 6.00 3.66
CA ALA A 38 -17.65 5.46 2.55
C ALA A 38 -18.82 6.37 2.17
N GLY A 39 -19.58 6.89 3.15
CA GLY A 39 -20.64 7.87 2.93
C GLY A 39 -20.12 9.17 2.34
N TYR A 40 -19.00 9.68 2.84
CA TYR A 40 -18.37 10.90 2.32
C TYR A 40 -17.92 10.75 0.86
N PHE A 41 -17.34 9.61 0.49
CA PHE A 41 -16.97 9.31 -0.90
C PHE A 41 -18.20 9.22 -1.82
N ILE A 42 -19.33 8.70 -1.33
CA ILE A 42 -20.59 8.70 -2.10
C ILE A 42 -21.06 10.14 -2.35
N VAL A 43 -21.07 10.99 -1.32
CA VAL A 43 -21.46 12.40 -1.44
C VAL A 43 -20.53 13.16 -2.39
N ILE A 44 -19.22 12.90 -2.33
CA ILE A 44 -18.26 13.45 -3.29
C ILE A 44 -18.56 12.94 -4.71
N GLY A 45 -18.80 11.65 -4.87
CA GLY A 45 -19.08 11.04 -6.17
C GLY A 45 -20.34 11.63 -6.83
N THR A 46 -21.42 11.80 -6.07
CA THR A 46 -22.64 12.44 -6.57
C THR A 46 -22.45 13.94 -6.78
N GLY A 47 -21.78 14.64 -5.86
CA GLY A 47 -21.46 16.06 -5.97
C GLY A 47 -20.61 16.37 -7.21
N LEU A 48 -19.60 15.55 -7.50
CA LEU A 48 -18.78 15.66 -8.72
C LEU A 48 -19.62 15.47 -9.99
N ALA A 49 -20.59 14.55 -9.99
CA ALA A 49 -21.46 14.35 -11.15
C ALA A 49 -22.26 15.61 -11.49
N TYR A 50 -22.82 16.30 -10.49
CA TYR A 50 -23.54 17.57 -10.70
C TYR A 50 -22.58 18.72 -11.01
N ALA A 51 -21.51 18.89 -10.24
CA ALA A 51 -20.55 19.98 -10.42
C ALA A 51 -19.90 19.98 -11.81
N LEU A 52 -19.53 18.80 -12.33
CA LEU A 52 -18.94 18.69 -13.66
C LEU A 52 -19.97 18.92 -14.77
N ARG A 53 -21.23 18.51 -14.55
CA ARG A 53 -22.32 18.73 -15.50
C ARG A 53 -22.65 20.23 -15.66
N ASP A 54 -22.67 20.96 -14.55
CA ASP A 54 -23.00 22.38 -14.56
C ASP A 54 -21.78 23.25 -14.94
N GLY A 55 -20.57 22.82 -14.58
CA GLY A 55 -19.33 23.57 -14.83
C GLY A 55 -18.82 23.49 -16.27
N PHE A 56 -19.12 22.41 -17.01
CA PHE A 56 -18.60 22.19 -18.37
C PHE A 56 -19.71 21.70 -19.32
N PRO A 57 -20.55 22.59 -19.86
CA PRO A 57 -21.71 22.21 -20.67
C PRO A 57 -21.38 21.56 -22.03
N GLY A 58 -20.11 21.56 -22.45
CA GLY A 58 -19.66 21.03 -23.74
C GLY A 58 -19.04 19.62 -23.70
N MET A 59 -18.84 19.03 -22.52
CA MET A 59 -18.22 17.70 -22.38
C MET A 59 -18.96 16.88 -21.33
N GLU A 60 -19.16 15.59 -21.61
CA GLU A 60 -19.83 14.72 -20.66
C GLU A 60 -19.00 14.57 -19.37
N PRO A 61 -19.64 14.59 -18.18
CA PRO A 61 -18.93 14.56 -16.90
C PRO A 61 -17.96 13.39 -16.76
N TYR A 62 -18.29 12.23 -17.32
CA TYR A 62 -17.43 11.04 -17.23
C TYR A 62 -16.14 11.18 -18.04
N HIS A 63 -16.13 11.92 -19.15
CA HIS A 63 -14.89 12.20 -19.89
C HIS A 63 -13.95 13.08 -19.05
N ILE A 64 -14.49 14.09 -18.38
CA ILE A 64 -13.71 15.00 -17.52
C ILE A 64 -13.13 14.25 -16.31
N LEU A 65 -13.93 13.37 -15.69
CA LEU A 65 -13.41 12.55 -14.58
C LEU A 65 -12.32 11.57 -15.06
N ASN A 66 -12.50 10.98 -16.25
CA ASN A 66 -11.51 10.07 -16.84
C ASN A 66 -10.21 10.81 -17.22
N GLN A 67 -10.28 12.07 -17.60
CA GLN A 67 -9.11 12.93 -17.79
C GLN A 67 -8.34 13.11 -16.47
N ALA A 68 -9.05 13.36 -15.37
CA ALA A 68 -8.46 13.53 -14.04
C ALA A 68 -8.06 12.22 -13.35
N LEU A 69 -8.26 11.06 -13.98
CA LEU A 69 -8.09 9.76 -13.33
C LEU A 69 -6.64 9.47 -12.93
N LEU A 70 -5.64 10.02 -13.65
CA LEU A 70 -4.25 9.92 -13.20
C LEU A 70 -4.03 10.68 -11.88
N ALA A 71 -4.61 11.87 -11.73
CA ALA A 71 -4.53 12.64 -10.48
C ALA A 71 -5.19 11.88 -9.33
N VAL A 72 -6.32 11.21 -9.59
CA VAL A 72 -6.97 10.33 -8.62
C VAL A 72 -6.05 9.17 -8.19
N LEU A 73 -5.37 8.51 -9.13
CA LEU A 73 -4.40 7.45 -8.81
C LEU A 73 -3.18 7.99 -8.04
N MET A 74 -2.74 9.22 -8.31
CA MET A 74 -1.67 9.86 -7.57
C MET A 74 -2.07 10.14 -6.11
N ILE A 75 -3.29 10.65 -5.90
CA ILE A 75 -3.85 10.86 -4.55
C ILE A 75 -3.98 9.53 -3.83
N ASP A 76 -4.50 8.49 -4.48
CA ASP A 76 -4.57 7.13 -3.93
C ASP A 76 -3.18 6.63 -3.48
N PHE A 77 -2.16 6.81 -4.31
CA PHE A 77 -0.79 6.42 -3.99
C PHE A 77 -0.27 7.14 -2.73
N LEU A 78 -0.51 8.44 -2.61
CA LEU A 78 -0.09 9.24 -1.45
C LEU A 78 -0.85 8.85 -0.18
N MET A 79 -2.17 8.66 -0.26
CA MET A 79 -3.01 8.29 0.88
C MET A 79 -2.65 6.92 1.47
N ARG A 80 -2.03 6.03 0.68
CA ARG A 80 -1.61 4.68 1.15
C ARG A 80 -0.41 4.69 2.09
N PHE A 81 0.45 5.71 2.04
CA PHE A 81 1.68 5.79 2.86
C PHE A 81 1.44 5.63 4.38
N PRO A 82 0.50 6.37 4.99
CA PRO A 82 0.21 6.22 6.41
C PRO A 82 -0.66 5.00 6.74
N LEU A 83 -1.48 4.52 5.80
CA LEU A 83 -2.54 3.55 6.09
C LEU A 83 -2.12 2.09 5.91
N GLN A 84 -1.14 1.78 5.04
CA GLN A 84 -0.83 0.41 4.65
C GLN A 84 0.50 -0.10 5.23
N LYS A 85 0.45 -1.27 5.90
CA LYS A 85 1.63 -1.97 6.41
C LYS A 85 2.42 -2.64 5.30
N THR A 86 3.73 -2.79 5.51
CA THR A 86 4.64 -3.31 4.48
C THR A 86 4.66 -4.84 4.42
N ALA A 87 4.73 -5.40 3.21
CA ALA A 87 4.70 -6.84 3.00
C ALA A 87 5.83 -7.58 3.73
N THR A 88 7.04 -7.03 3.78
CA THR A 88 8.19 -7.64 4.46
C THR A 88 7.92 -7.85 5.95
N GLN A 89 7.25 -6.91 6.62
CA GLN A 89 6.86 -7.06 8.03
C GLN A 89 5.81 -8.15 8.22
N GLU A 90 4.91 -8.34 7.25
CA GLU A 90 3.92 -9.42 7.29
C GLU A 90 4.52 -10.79 6.98
N VAL A 91 5.63 -10.89 6.21
CA VAL A 91 6.28 -12.17 5.88
C VAL A 91 7.04 -12.75 7.08
N LYS A 92 7.66 -11.91 7.92
CA LYS A 92 8.57 -12.36 9.00
C LYS A 92 8.02 -13.50 9.87
N PRO A 93 6.79 -13.44 10.40
CA PRO A 93 6.25 -14.51 11.24
C PRO A 93 6.10 -15.85 10.50
N TYR A 94 5.92 -15.82 9.18
CA TYR A 94 5.76 -17.01 8.35
C TYR A 94 7.10 -17.64 7.94
N LEU A 95 8.24 -16.98 8.20
CA LEU A 95 9.56 -17.52 7.86
C LEU A 95 9.95 -18.75 8.70
N LEU A 96 9.42 -18.84 9.92
CA LEU A 96 9.66 -19.94 10.84
C LEU A 96 8.80 -21.17 10.53
N LEU A 97 7.74 -21.00 9.73
CA LEU A 97 6.84 -22.09 9.39
C LEU A 97 7.37 -22.90 8.21
N PRO A 98 7.16 -24.23 8.17
CA PRO A 98 7.60 -25.11 7.09
C PRO A 98 6.71 -24.95 5.83
N VAL A 99 6.53 -23.72 5.35
CA VAL A 99 5.72 -23.38 4.17
C VAL A 99 6.62 -22.79 3.09
N LYS A 100 6.42 -23.19 1.83
CA LYS A 100 7.16 -22.63 0.69
C LYS A 100 6.97 -21.11 0.64
N LYS A 101 8.07 -20.36 0.75
CA LYS A 101 8.08 -18.88 0.76
C LYS A 101 7.35 -18.27 -0.43
N SER A 102 7.46 -18.86 -1.62
CA SER A 102 6.74 -18.42 -2.81
C SER A 102 5.21 -18.38 -2.60
N ARG A 103 4.64 -19.40 -1.94
CA ARG A 103 3.21 -19.46 -1.63
C ARG A 103 2.78 -18.40 -0.62
N VAL A 104 3.64 -18.09 0.36
CA VAL A 104 3.37 -17.05 1.35
C VAL A 104 3.36 -15.67 0.68
N LEU A 105 4.32 -15.40 -0.22
CA LEU A 105 4.36 -14.16 -1.00
C LEU A 105 3.13 -14.03 -1.89
N ASP A 106 2.75 -15.09 -2.59
CA ASP A 106 1.54 -15.11 -3.43
C ASP A 106 0.29 -14.81 -2.61
N PHE A 107 0.18 -15.40 -1.41
CA PHE A 107 -0.91 -15.13 -0.47
C PHE A 107 -0.96 -13.65 -0.05
N LEU A 108 0.17 -13.07 0.34
CA LEU A 108 0.23 -11.68 0.80
C LEU A 108 -0.09 -10.69 -0.32
N LEU A 109 0.40 -10.94 -1.54
CA LEU A 109 0.10 -10.12 -2.71
C LEU A 109 -1.37 -10.21 -3.11
N LEU A 110 -1.97 -11.41 -3.09
CA LEU A 110 -3.40 -11.60 -3.34
C LEU A 110 -4.26 -10.92 -2.27
N ARG A 111 -3.87 -11.04 -0.99
CA ARG A 111 -4.54 -10.38 0.13
C ARG A 111 -4.49 -8.85 0.01
N SER A 112 -3.36 -8.31 -0.45
CA SER A 112 -3.21 -6.88 -0.69
C SER A 112 -4.11 -6.40 -1.84
N GLY A 113 -4.17 -7.15 -2.95
CA GLY A 113 -5.04 -6.84 -4.08
C GLY A 113 -6.53 -6.85 -3.73
N LEU A 114 -6.96 -7.80 -2.89
CA LEU A 114 -8.34 -7.93 -2.41
C LEU A 114 -8.60 -7.17 -1.10
N SER A 115 -7.77 -6.18 -0.77
CA SER A 115 -7.93 -5.41 0.46
C SER A 115 -9.13 -4.46 0.40
N SER A 116 -9.78 -4.24 1.54
CA SER A 116 -10.92 -3.32 1.67
C SER A 116 -10.59 -1.88 1.22
N PHE A 117 -9.32 -1.48 1.31
CA PHE A 117 -8.87 -0.16 0.87
C PHE A 117 -8.99 0.02 -0.65
N ASN A 118 -8.81 -1.04 -1.44
CA ASN A 118 -8.97 -0.95 -2.91
C ASN A 118 -10.44 -0.79 -3.32
N VAL A 119 -11.37 -1.28 -2.50
CA VAL A 119 -12.82 -1.14 -2.73
C VAL A 119 -13.30 0.29 -2.39
N MET A 120 -12.52 1.05 -1.60
CA MET A 120 -12.88 2.38 -1.13
C MET A 120 -13.21 3.35 -2.28
N TRP A 121 -12.42 3.32 -3.35
CA TRP A 121 -12.65 4.18 -4.52
C TRP A 121 -13.94 3.86 -5.28
N LEU A 122 -14.44 2.61 -5.18
CA LEU A 122 -15.72 2.27 -5.80
C LEU A 122 -16.88 3.05 -5.19
N PHE A 123 -16.79 3.44 -3.91
CA PHE A 123 -17.82 4.30 -3.29
C PHE A 123 -17.87 5.71 -3.88
N LEU A 124 -16.83 6.17 -4.58
CA LEU A 124 -16.85 7.43 -5.34
C LEU A 124 -17.30 7.18 -6.79
N PHE A 125 -16.66 6.21 -7.46
CA PHE A 125 -16.86 6.01 -8.89
C PHE A 125 -18.19 5.34 -9.25
N VAL A 126 -18.72 4.45 -8.41
CA VAL A 126 -20.00 3.78 -8.66
C VAL A 126 -21.17 4.78 -8.66
N PRO A 127 -21.40 5.61 -7.61
CA PRO A 127 -22.49 6.58 -7.65
C PRO A 127 -22.30 7.63 -8.74
N PHE A 128 -21.07 8.04 -9.02
CA PHE A 128 -20.76 8.92 -10.15
C PHE A 128 -21.17 8.29 -11.49
N ALA A 129 -20.81 7.02 -11.72
CA ALA A 129 -21.14 6.29 -12.94
C ALA A 129 -22.66 6.07 -13.07
N ILE A 130 -23.36 5.82 -11.97
CA ILE A 130 -24.82 5.70 -11.97
C ILE A 130 -25.50 6.98 -12.47
N LEU A 131 -24.97 8.16 -12.14
CA LEU A 131 -25.58 9.43 -12.55
C LEU A 131 -25.19 9.86 -13.98
N THR A 132 -24.00 9.49 -14.44
CA THR A 132 -23.40 10.02 -15.68
C THR A 132 -23.42 9.01 -16.83
N VAL A 133 -23.08 7.75 -16.56
CA VAL A 133 -22.88 6.70 -17.58
C VAL A 133 -24.19 5.98 -17.91
N THR A 134 -25.11 5.85 -16.97
CA THR A 134 -26.41 5.16 -17.17
C THR A 134 -27.19 5.68 -18.36
N ARG A 135 -27.16 7.00 -18.58
CA ARG A 135 -27.90 7.68 -19.64
C ARG A 135 -27.48 7.21 -21.04
N PHE A 136 -26.22 6.82 -21.22
CA PHE A 136 -25.63 6.51 -22.52
C PHE A 136 -25.32 5.02 -22.72
N PHE A 137 -24.86 4.33 -21.68
CA PHE A 137 -24.35 2.95 -21.77
C PHE A 137 -25.10 1.96 -20.88
N GLY A 138 -26.14 2.43 -20.17
CA GLY A 138 -26.98 1.59 -19.31
C GLY A 138 -26.22 0.94 -18.14
N ILE A 139 -26.79 -0.16 -17.62
CA ILE A 139 -26.25 -0.87 -16.44
C ILE A 139 -24.93 -1.59 -16.78
N THR A 140 -24.79 -2.09 -18.01
CA THR A 140 -23.57 -2.75 -18.48
C THR A 140 -22.36 -1.81 -18.46
N GLY A 141 -22.54 -0.55 -18.85
CA GLY A 141 -21.49 0.46 -18.79
C GLY A 141 -21.02 0.75 -17.36
N ILE A 142 -21.93 0.77 -16.38
CA ILE A 142 -21.57 0.98 -14.96
C ILE A 142 -20.70 -0.16 -14.44
N ILE A 143 -21.08 -1.41 -14.73
CA ILE A 143 -20.39 -2.60 -14.22
C ILE A 143 -18.99 -2.68 -14.80
N THR A 144 -18.87 -2.52 -16.12
CA THR A 144 -17.59 -2.58 -16.83
C THR A 144 -16.68 -1.42 -16.43
N TYR A 145 -17.21 -0.20 -16.34
CA TYR A 145 -16.45 0.95 -15.84
C TYR A 145 -15.95 0.74 -14.41
N SER A 146 -16.83 0.33 -13.48
CA SER A 146 -16.47 0.08 -12.08
C SER A 146 -15.40 -1.02 -11.96
N LEU A 147 -15.49 -2.07 -12.78
CA LEU A 147 -14.49 -3.13 -12.84
C LEU A 147 -13.14 -2.60 -13.36
N GLY A 148 -13.15 -1.76 -14.40
CA GLY A 148 -11.95 -1.13 -14.96
C GLY A 148 -11.24 -0.24 -13.94
N ILE A 149 -12.00 0.61 -13.23
CA ILE A 149 -11.48 1.42 -12.13
C ILE A 149 -10.91 0.55 -11.02
N TYR A 150 -11.60 -0.51 -10.61
CA TYR A 150 -11.11 -1.44 -9.60
C TYR A 150 -9.75 -2.04 -9.99
N LEU A 151 -9.59 -2.48 -11.24
CA LEU A 151 -8.33 -3.02 -11.74
C LEU A 151 -7.20 -1.97 -11.73
N LEU A 152 -7.48 -0.72 -12.11
CA LEU A 152 -6.50 0.36 -12.01
C LEU A 152 -6.08 0.65 -10.57
N VAL A 153 -7.01 0.63 -9.62
CA VAL A 153 -6.70 0.80 -8.19
C VAL A 153 -5.87 -0.38 -7.68
N VAL A 154 -6.14 -1.61 -8.12
CA VAL A 154 -5.32 -2.79 -7.79
C VAL A 154 -3.92 -2.66 -8.38
N PHE A 155 -3.79 -2.20 -9.63
CA PHE A 155 -2.50 -1.90 -10.24
C PHE A 155 -1.72 -0.87 -9.42
N ASN A 156 -2.37 0.25 -9.08
CA ASN A 156 -1.75 1.31 -8.30
C ASN A 156 -1.37 0.85 -6.88
N ASN A 157 -2.14 -0.05 -6.28
CA ASN A 157 -1.78 -0.68 -5.00
C ASN A 157 -0.50 -1.53 -5.12
N TYR A 158 -0.31 -2.27 -6.21
CA TYR A 158 0.94 -3.01 -6.43
C TYR A 158 2.13 -2.11 -6.76
N TRP A 159 1.88 -0.99 -7.43
CA TRP A 159 2.87 0.08 -7.61
C TRP A 159 3.31 0.68 -6.28
N TYR A 160 2.35 1.05 -5.43
CA TYR A 160 2.60 1.49 -4.07
C TYR A 160 3.42 0.47 -3.26
N LEU A 161 3.03 -0.81 -3.31
CA LEU A 161 3.74 -1.88 -2.61
C LEU A 161 5.20 -2.00 -3.03
N LEU A 162 5.47 -1.88 -4.34
CA LEU A 162 6.81 -1.94 -4.92
C LEU A 162 7.66 -0.79 -4.41
N CYS A 163 7.16 0.44 -4.55
CA CYS A 163 7.83 1.65 -4.09
C CYS A 163 8.10 1.56 -2.59
N ARG A 164 7.11 1.17 -1.79
CA ARG A 164 7.24 1.08 -0.33
C ARG A 164 8.24 0.00 0.09
N THR A 165 8.31 -1.11 -0.64
CA THR A 165 9.28 -2.19 -0.37
C THR A 165 10.70 -1.72 -0.64
N LEU A 166 10.93 -1.02 -1.75
CA LEU A 166 12.25 -0.46 -2.11
C LEU A 166 12.69 0.65 -1.14
N LEU A 167 11.74 1.51 -0.74
CA LEU A 167 11.96 2.58 0.22
C LEU A 167 12.43 2.07 1.59
N ASN A 168 11.83 0.98 2.06
CA ASN A 168 12.22 0.35 3.32
C ASN A 168 13.64 -0.25 3.25
N GLU A 169 14.13 -0.62 2.06
CA GLU A 169 15.50 -1.11 1.88
C GLU A 169 16.51 0.04 1.84
N ARG A 170 16.26 1.06 1.00
CA ARG A 170 17.09 2.26 0.89
C ARG A 170 16.22 3.48 0.63
N ILE A 171 16.45 4.54 1.41
CA ILE A 171 15.69 5.80 1.28
C ILE A 171 15.88 6.49 -0.08
N TRP A 172 17.00 6.22 -0.78
CA TRP A 172 17.24 6.74 -2.13
C TRP A 172 16.18 6.31 -3.16
N TRP A 173 15.46 5.22 -2.91
CA TRP A 173 14.37 4.78 -3.79
C TRP A 173 13.13 5.69 -3.76
N VAL A 174 13.10 6.76 -2.94
CA VAL A 174 12.08 7.85 -3.07
C VAL A 174 12.14 8.49 -4.45
N THR A 175 13.32 8.50 -5.07
CA THR A 175 13.50 9.02 -6.43
C THR A 175 12.65 8.31 -7.47
N LEU A 176 12.31 7.03 -7.28
CA LEU A 176 11.54 6.25 -8.24
C LEU A 176 10.09 6.77 -8.40
N PRO A 177 9.25 6.85 -7.36
CA PRO A 177 7.92 7.43 -7.50
C PRO A 177 7.97 8.91 -7.89
N VAL A 178 8.94 9.68 -7.36
CA VAL A 178 9.10 11.10 -7.72
C VAL A 178 9.44 11.26 -9.21
N ALA A 179 10.32 10.42 -9.76
CA ALA A 179 10.68 10.45 -11.17
C ALA A 179 9.49 10.02 -12.05
N VAL A 180 8.78 8.94 -11.70
CA VAL A 180 7.64 8.48 -12.49
C VAL A 180 6.53 9.52 -12.53
N TYR A 181 6.10 10.02 -11.36
CA TYR A 181 5.06 11.05 -11.31
C TYR A 181 5.55 12.40 -11.85
N GLY A 182 6.83 12.72 -11.69
CA GLY A 182 7.44 13.93 -12.26
C GLY A 182 7.50 13.91 -13.78
N ILE A 183 7.85 12.77 -14.38
CA ILE A 183 7.81 12.57 -15.84
C ILE A 183 6.37 12.64 -16.34
N LEU A 184 5.42 11.99 -15.65
CA LEU A 184 4.01 12.05 -16.01
C LEU A 184 3.46 13.48 -15.95
N ALA A 185 3.83 14.25 -14.91
CA ALA A 185 3.47 15.65 -14.81
C ALA A 185 4.15 16.50 -15.91
N ALA A 186 5.44 16.27 -16.19
CA ALA A 186 6.15 16.99 -17.24
C ALA A 186 5.53 16.73 -18.63
N LEU A 187 5.12 15.49 -18.91
CA LEU A 187 4.39 15.13 -20.13
C LEU A 187 3.02 15.81 -20.21
N GLU A 188 2.39 16.09 -19.08
CA GLU A 188 1.14 16.83 -19.02
C GLU A 188 1.32 18.32 -19.33
N PHE A 189 2.47 18.91 -18.99
CA PHE A 189 2.78 20.32 -19.27
C PHE A 189 3.31 20.58 -20.70
N VAL A 190 3.41 19.56 -21.56
CA VAL A 190 3.82 19.75 -22.96
C VAL A 190 2.71 20.48 -23.71
N PRO A 191 2.98 21.65 -24.33
CA PRO A 191 1.98 22.37 -25.10
C PRO A 191 1.46 21.51 -26.26
N ASP A 192 0.16 21.64 -26.53
CA ASP A 192 -0.56 21.17 -27.72
C ASP A 192 -1.16 19.75 -27.73
N ASN A 193 -0.80 18.81 -26.84
CA ASN A 193 -1.34 17.44 -26.97
C ASN A 193 -1.70 16.65 -25.69
N HIS A 194 -1.56 17.21 -24.48
CA HIS A 194 -1.85 16.54 -23.17
C HIS A 194 -1.99 15.00 -23.26
N PRO A 195 -0.88 14.30 -23.61
CA PRO A 195 -0.96 12.94 -24.10
C PRO A 195 -1.43 11.97 -23.01
N ILE A 196 -1.11 12.29 -21.75
CA ILE A 196 -1.47 11.50 -20.59
C ILE A 196 -2.95 11.64 -20.26
N THR A 197 -3.46 12.87 -20.21
CA THR A 197 -4.90 13.13 -20.02
C THR A 197 -5.74 12.51 -21.15
N THR A 198 -5.28 12.63 -22.40
CA THR A 198 -5.95 12.00 -23.56
C THR A 198 -5.92 10.47 -23.48
N PHE A 199 -4.79 9.88 -23.09
CA PHE A 199 -4.67 8.44 -22.89
C PHE A 199 -5.62 7.94 -21.80
N THR A 200 -5.66 8.63 -20.66
CA THR A 200 -6.48 8.24 -19.52
C THR A 200 -7.97 8.39 -19.84
N MET A 201 -8.35 9.41 -20.60
CA MET A 201 -9.70 9.58 -21.13
C MET A 201 -10.12 8.41 -22.02
N LYS A 202 -9.30 8.06 -23.02
CA LYS A 202 -9.55 6.93 -23.95
C LYS A 202 -9.61 5.60 -23.20
N LEU A 203 -8.76 5.41 -22.19
CA LEU A 203 -8.73 4.21 -21.38
C LEU A 203 -10.01 4.09 -20.53
N GLY A 204 -10.48 5.18 -19.92
CA GLY A 204 -11.74 5.21 -19.19
C GLY A 204 -12.96 4.94 -20.09
N GLU A 205 -12.98 5.52 -21.29
CA GLU A 205 -14.01 5.25 -22.30
C GLU A 205 -13.99 3.78 -22.76
N ALA A 206 -12.80 3.21 -23.00
CA ALA A 206 -12.65 1.80 -23.35
C ALA A 206 -13.19 0.86 -22.25
N PHE A 207 -13.11 1.26 -20.97
CA PHE A 207 -13.76 0.51 -19.90
C PHE A 207 -15.28 0.63 -19.91
N ILE A 208 -15.83 1.80 -20.19
CA ILE A 208 -17.29 2.01 -20.29
C ILE A 208 -17.88 1.17 -21.43
N VAL A 209 -17.19 1.11 -22.57
CA VAL A 209 -17.60 0.31 -23.74
C VAL A 209 -17.39 -1.20 -23.50
N GLY A 210 -16.57 -1.58 -22.52
CA GLY A 210 -16.29 -2.99 -22.24
C GLY A 210 -15.23 -3.59 -23.18
N ASN A 211 -14.31 -2.79 -23.72
CA ASN A 211 -13.31 -3.26 -24.67
C ASN A 211 -12.33 -4.25 -24.02
N ILE A 212 -12.39 -5.51 -24.45
CA ILE A 212 -11.57 -6.62 -23.94
C ILE A 212 -10.07 -6.32 -24.04
N LEU A 213 -9.61 -5.59 -25.06
CA LEU A 213 -8.21 -5.23 -25.22
C LEU A 213 -7.72 -4.33 -24.08
N ALA A 214 -8.50 -3.34 -23.68
CA ALA A 214 -8.16 -2.45 -22.57
C ALA A 214 -8.07 -3.22 -21.24
N PHE A 215 -9.04 -4.09 -20.97
CA PHE A 215 -9.02 -4.96 -19.79
C PHE A 215 -7.81 -5.90 -19.80
N SER A 216 -7.53 -6.54 -20.93
CA SER A 216 -6.39 -7.46 -21.06
C SER A 216 -5.06 -6.73 -20.87
N GLY A 217 -4.92 -5.51 -21.40
CA GLY A 217 -3.74 -4.68 -21.22
C GLY A 217 -3.47 -4.38 -19.75
N VAL A 218 -4.49 -3.91 -19.02
CA VAL A 218 -4.35 -3.63 -17.57
C VAL A 218 -4.05 -4.89 -16.78
N LEU A 219 -4.68 -6.02 -17.10
CA LEU A 219 -4.38 -7.31 -16.46
C LEU A 219 -2.93 -7.76 -16.69
N VAL A 220 -2.39 -7.56 -17.89
CA VAL A 220 -0.98 -7.85 -18.20
C VAL A 220 -0.05 -6.97 -17.36
N PHE A 221 -0.33 -5.67 -17.24
CA PHE A 221 0.44 -4.76 -16.38
C PHE A 221 0.37 -5.16 -14.91
N ILE A 222 -0.81 -5.57 -14.42
CA ILE A 222 -1.00 -6.11 -13.06
C ILE A 222 -0.15 -7.38 -12.86
N ALA A 223 -0.16 -8.30 -13.83
CA ALA A 223 0.63 -9.53 -13.74
C ALA A 223 2.14 -9.25 -13.73
N LEU A 224 2.60 -8.31 -14.57
CA LEU A 224 4.00 -7.89 -14.63
C LEU A 224 4.45 -7.30 -13.29
N ILE A 225 3.71 -6.32 -12.76
CA ILE A 225 4.08 -5.68 -11.50
C ILE A 225 3.98 -6.64 -10.31
N TRP A 226 3.04 -7.57 -10.35
CA TRP A 226 2.94 -8.65 -9.38
C TRP A 226 4.17 -9.55 -9.39
N PHE A 227 4.66 -9.92 -10.58
CA PHE A 227 5.87 -10.73 -10.73
C PHE A 227 7.13 -9.99 -10.26
N VAL A 228 7.26 -8.70 -10.61
CA VAL A 228 8.37 -7.85 -10.13
C VAL A 228 8.36 -7.75 -8.61
N ASN A 229 7.20 -7.45 -8.01
CA ASN A 229 7.04 -7.41 -6.55
C ASN A 229 7.44 -8.73 -5.91
N LYS A 230 6.94 -9.85 -6.44
CA LYS A 230 7.26 -11.19 -5.93
C LYS A 230 8.77 -11.44 -5.95
N ASN A 231 9.47 -11.07 -7.01
CA ASN A 231 10.92 -11.27 -7.13
C ASN A 231 11.72 -10.38 -6.18
N ILE A 232 11.34 -9.10 -6.04
CA ILE A 232 12.02 -8.16 -5.14
C ILE A 232 11.85 -8.58 -3.68
N ILE A 233 10.61 -8.85 -3.25
CA ILE A 233 10.34 -9.27 -1.86
C ILE A 233 11.04 -10.60 -1.58
N LYS A 234 11.05 -11.54 -2.54
CA LYS A 234 11.80 -12.80 -2.41
C LYS A 234 13.28 -12.52 -2.15
N ARG A 235 13.93 -11.69 -2.95
CA ARG A 235 15.36 -11.33 -2.78
C ARG A 235 15.64 -10.70 -1.41
N LEU A 236 14.80 -9.75 -0.99
CA LEU A 236 14.90 -9.08 0.30
C LEU A 236 14.80 -10.08 1.47
N VAL A 237 13.82 -10.97 1.42
CA VAL A 237 13.62 -12.00 2.45
C VAL A 237 14.81 -12.96 2.53
N TYR A 238 15.41 -13.35 1.39
CA TYR A 238 16.64 -14.15 1.41
C TYR A 238 17.83 -13.37 1.97
N SER A 239 17.97 -12.09 1.63
CA SER A 239 19.04 -11.24 2.16
C SER A 239 18.93 -11.03 3.67
N GLU A 240 17.71 -10.94 4.21
CA GLU A 240 17.49 -10.74 5.64
C GLU A 240 17.79 -12.01 6.46
N ILE A 241 17.58 -13.19 5.88
CA ILE A 241 17.97 -14.47 6.51
C ILE A 241 19.48 -14.70 6.44
N ASN A 242 20.10 -14.31 5.33
CA ASN A 242 21.55 -14.45 5.13
C ASN A 242 22.37 -13.39 5.88
N LYS A 243 21.72 -12.34 6.41
CA LYS A 243 22.34 -11.48 7.41
C LYS A 243 22.51 -12.32 8.67
N VAL A 244 23.65 -12.99 8.77
CA VAL A 244 24.23 -13.32 10.08
C VAL A 244 24.28 -12.00 10.82
N GLU A 245 23.54 -11.91 11.92
CA GLU A 245 23.74 -10.79 12.83
C GLU A 245 25.20 -10.89 13.25
N ASP A 246 26.05 -10.07 12.63
CA ASP A 246 27.28 -9.60 13.25
C ASP A 246 26.83 -8.82 14.48
N THR A 247 26.43 -9.57 15.50
CA THR A 247 26.62 -9.23 16.89
C THR A 247 28.13 -9.19 17.08
N LYS A 248 28.79 -8.21 16.44
CA LYS A 248 29.83 -7.49 17.14
C LYS A 248 29.13 -7.00 18.38
N ILE A 249 29.21 -7.83 19.43
CA ILE A 249 29.01 -7.44 20.81
C ILE A 249 29.69 -6.09 20.85
N LYS A 250 28.91 -5.01 20.89
CA LYS A 250 29.45 -3.69 21.18
C LYS A 250 30.21 -3.97 22.46
N HIS A 251 31.56 -3.94 22.40
CA HIS A 251 32.38 -4.10 23.60
C HIS A 251 31.80 -3.08 24.57
N VAL A 252 31.00 -3.56 25.53
CA VAL A 252 30.45 -2.74 26.59
C VAL A 252 31.66 -2.48 27.45
N SER A 253 32.37 -1.42 27.08
CA SER A 253 33.49 -0.80 27.79
C SER A 253 34.27 -1.84 28.60
N GLU A 254 35.19 -2.55 27.96
CA GLU A 254 36.30 -3.11 28.72
C GLU A 254 37.02 -1.90 29.33
N TYR A 255 36.74 -1.63 30.61
CA TYR A 255 37.43 -0.62 31.39
C TYR A 255 38.87 -1.10 31.65
N LYS A 256 39.69 -1.20 30.60
CA LYS A 256 41.08 -1.70 30.66
C LYS A 256 41.96 -0.88 31.61
N PHE A 257 41.58 0.38 31.87
CA PHE A 257 42.18 1.22 32.91
C PHE A 257 42.12 0.58 34.31
N LEU A 258 41.09 -0.20 34.61
CA LEU A 258 40.90 -0.81 35.93
C LEU A 258 41.75 -2.07 36.14
N GLU A 259 42.35 -2.65 35.08
CA GLU A 259 43.23 -3.82 35.21
C GLU A 259 44.52 -3.52 35.98
N ARG A 260 44.89 -2.24 36.13
CA ARG A 260 46.08 -1.83 36.89
C ARG A 260 45.95 -2.01 38.42
N TYR A 261 44.72 -2.18 38.92
CA TYR A 261 44.42 -2.22 40.36
C TYR A 261 44.09 -3.62 40.89
N ASP A 262 44.42 -4.66 40.11
CA ASP A 262 44.28 -6.07 40.47
C ASP A 262 42.87 -6.39 41.03
N GLU A 263 42.75 -6.98 42.23
CA GLU A 263 41.45 -7.31 42.84
C GLU A 263 40.51 -6.10 43.02
N ILE A 264 41.05 -4.94 43.43
CA ILE A 264 40.25 -3.71 43.64
C ILE A 264 39.68 -3.22 42.29
N GLY A 265 40.47 -3.36 41.23
CA GLY A 265 40.07 -3.03 39.87
C GLY A 265 38.93 -3.90 39.35
N GLU A 266 38.96 -5.19 39.67
CA GLU A 266 37.89 -6.12 39.31
C GLU A 266 36.57 -5.80 40.02
N PHE A 267 36.61 -5.52 41.33
CA PHE A 267 35.43 -5.11 42.09
C PHE A 267 34.82 -3.81 41.54
N LEU A 268 35.64 -2.79 41.29
CA LEU A 268 35.18 -1.52 40.74
C LEU A 268 34.58 -1.68 39.33
N ARG A 269 35.17 -2.57 38.51
CA ARG A 269 34.66 -2.90 37.16
C ARG A 269 33.28 -3.54 37.23
N LEU A 270 33.03 -4.43 38.19
CA LEU A 270 31.73 -5.04 38.40
C LEU A 270 30.70 -4.02 38.88
N GLU A 271 31.08 -3.16 39.81
CA GLU A 271 30.22 -2.11 40.34
C GLU A 271 29.81 -1.09 39.27
N LEU A 272 30.75 -0.62 38.46
CA LEU A 272 30.47 0.25 37.31
C LEU A 272 29.54 -0.42 36.29
N LYS A 273 29.72 -1.72 36.03
CA LYS A 273 28.79 -2.47 35.15
C LYS A 273 27.38 -2.56 35.75
N LEU A 274 27.26 -2.73 37.07
CA LEU A 274 25.96 -2.78 37.74
C LEU A 274 25.28 -1.41 37.75
N LEU A 275 26.02 -0.34 38.03
CA LEU A 275 25.52 1.05 38.02
C LEU A 275 25.07 1.47 36.62
N THR A 276 25.88 1.20 35.58
CA THR A 276 25.55 1.57 34.19
C THR A 276 24.39 0.75 33.61
N ARG A 277 24.15 -0.45 34.14
CA ARG A 277 22.98 -1.28 33.80
C ARG A 277 21.71 -0.84 34.52
N ASN A 278 21.82 -0.22 35.69
CA ASN A 278 20.66 0.18 36.48
C ASN A 278 20.13 1.56 36.04
N LYS A 279 18.88 1.60 35.57
CA LYS A 279 18.24 2.82 35.06
C LYS A 279 18.03 3.88 36.16
N ARG A 280 17.92 3.47 37.43
CA ARG A 280 17.76 4.39 38.58
C ARG A 280 19.03 5.15 38.94
N CYS A 281 20.20 4.59 38.68
CA CYS A 281 21.50 5.20 39.03
C CYS A 281 21.98 6.24 38.01
N LYS A 282 21.22 6.48 36.93
CA LYS A 282 21.52 7.48 35.88
C LYS A 282 20.76 8.80 36.05
N THR A 283 19.87 8.86 37.03
CA THR A 283 19.18 10.06 37.52
C THR A 283 19.83 10.46 38.82
#